data_AF-A0AA37LSB0-F1
#
_entry.id   AF-A0AA37LSB0-F1
#
_cell.length_a   1.000
_cell.length_b   1.000
_cell.length_c   1.000
_cell.angle_alpha   90.00
_cell.angle_beta   90.00
_cell.angle_gamma   90.00
#
_symmetry.space_group_name_H-M   'P 1'
#
loop_
_entity.id
_entity.type
_entity.pdbx_description
1 polymer ?
#
loop_
_entity_poly.entity_id
_entity_poly.type
_entity_poly.pdbx_seq_one_letter_code
_entity_poly.pdbx_strand_id
1 'polypeptide(L)'
;MLTQVISLAIATVVLYRCLPNKLAQLQFTLWFEPKPSSQERPAPHGATPQRQRRGVRVCKVYPIESDLETDIDIIAVHGLDTNSPDTWEDRSKGKPPVNWLADEGMLPQEVPRARIFTCDWPADLFQDPDVEENRIDELARLLLEGILGRPQATDKQLRN
;
A
#
# COMPACT_ATOMS: atom_id res chain seq x y z
N MET A 1 -5.17 -4.15 48.68
CA MET A 1 -4.26 -3.40 47.79
C MET A 1 -4.21 -4.05 46.40
N LEU A 2 -5.36 -4.20 45.72
CA LEU A 2 -5.39 -4.75 44.36
C LEU A 2 -6.53 -4.18 43.47
N THR A 3 -7.19 -3.11 43.92
CA THR A 3 -8.30 -2.47 43.19
C THR A 3 -7.95 -1.09 42.62
N GLN A 4 -6.77 -0.54 42.91
CA GLN A 4 -6.34 0.77 42.39
C GLN A 4 -5.58 0.71 41.06
N VAL A 5 -5.04 -0.46 40.67
CA VAL A 5 -4.17 -0.54 39.48
C VAL A 5 -4.98 -0.64 38.17
N ILE A 6 -6.18 -1.22 38.21
CA ILE A 6 -7.03 -1.41 37.02
C ILE A 6 -7.65 -0.09 36.55
N SER A 7 -7.89 0.86 37.46
CA SER A 7 -8.48 2.16 37.11
C SER A 7 -7.52 3.08 36.35
N LEU A 8 -6.20 2.90 36.49
CA LEU A 8 -5.20 3.76 35.85
C LEU A 8 -4.96 3.38 34.38
N ALA A 9 -5.04 2.09 34.04
CA ALA A 9 -4.80 1.59 32.67
C ALA A 9 -5.97 1.91 31.71
N ILE A 10 -7.21 1.97 32.22
CA ILE A 10 -8.37 2.34 31.40
C ILE A 10 -8.38 3.85 31.14
N ALA A 11 -7.99 4.66 32.13
CA ALA A 11 -7.92 6.11 31.97
C ALA A 11 -6.87 6.55 30.94
N THR A 12 -5.72 5.88 30.83
CA THR A 12 -4.69 6.18 29.81
C THR A 12 -5.14 5.82 28.39
N VAL A 13 -5.89 4.74 28.19
CA VAL A 13 -6.41 4.36 26.87
C VAL A 13 -7.53 5.29 26.40
N VAL A 14 -8.37 5.78 27.32
CA VAL A 14 -9.45 6.73 26.98
C VAL A 14 -8.88 8.14 26.72
N LEU A 15 -7.86 8.60 27.46
CA LEU A 15 -7.20 9.88 27.20
C LEU A 15 -6.47 9.91 25.85
N TYR A 16 -5.87 8.80 25.41
CA TYR A 16 -5.22 8.73 24.09
C TYR A 16 -6.21 8.74 22.91
N ARG A 17 -7.49 8.41 23.14
CA ARG A 17 -8.56 8.46 22.12
C ARG A 17 -9.37 9.76 22.13
N CYS A 18 -9.11 10.66 23.07
CA CYS A 18 -9.82 11.94 23.21
C CYS A 18 -8.92 13.18 23.21
N LEU A 19 -7.66 13.09 22.78
CA LEU A 19 -6.86 14.27 22.43
C LEU A 19 -7.16 14.67 20.98
N PRO A 20 -7.97 15.71 20.73
CA PRO A 20 -8.16 16.22 19.39
C PRO A 20 -6.83 16.81 18.89
N ASN A 21 -6.31 16.23 17.81
CA ASN A 21 -5.19 16.77 17.03
C ASN A 21 -5.56 18.16 16.48
N LYS A 22 -5.43 19.20 17.31
CA LYS A 22 -5.62 20.61 16.93
C LYS A 22 -4.32 21.30 16.49
N LEU A 23 -3.21 20.56 16.34
CA LEU A 23 -1.93 21.09 15.86
C LEU A 23 -1.54 20.64 14.43
N ALA A 24 -2.31 19.75 13.79
CA ALA A 24 -2.07 19.39 12.40
C ALA A 24 -2.68 20.39 11.39
N GLN A 25 -3.47 21.36 11.85
CA GLN A 25 -4.18 22.30 10.96
C GLN A 25 -3.39 23.56 10.57
N LEU A 26 -2.16 23.76 11.05
CA LEU A 26 -1.37 24.96 10.74
C LEU A 26 -0.12 24.73 9.86
N GLN A 27 0.12 23.51 9.38
CA GLN A 27 1.16 23.25 8.36
C GLN A 27 0.63 22.62 7.06
N PHE A 28 -0.66 22.27 7.01
CA PHE A 28 -1.26 21.60 5.85
C PHE A 28 -1.51 22.51 4.63
N THR A 29 -1.35 23.83 4.76
CA THR A 29 -1.70 24.81 3.71
C THR A 29 -0.52 25.26 2.83
N LEU A 30 0.71 24.75 3.05
CA LEU A 30 1.91 25.24 2.35
C LEU A 30 2.55 24.25 1.35
N TRP A 31 1.94 23.09 1.08
CA TRP A 31 2.51 22.07 0.18
C TRP A 31 1.54 21.49 -0.88
N PHE A 32 0.34 22.03 -1.01
CA PHE A 32 -0.53 21.71 -2.16
C PHE A 32 -0.30 22.73 -3.26
N GLU A 33 0.68 22.48 -4.12
CA GLU A 33 0.66 23.02 -5.47
C GLU A 33 -0.34 22.18 -6.28
N PRO A 34 -1.43 22.75 -6.82
CA PRO A 34 -2.32 22.01 -7.69
C PRO A 34 -1.55 21.60 -8.94
N LYS A 35 -1.43 20.29 -9.17
CA LYS A 35 -0.91 19.75 -10.43
C LYS A 35 -1.78 20.30 -11.58
N PRO A 36 -1.24 20.99 -12.59
CA PRO A 36 -2.06 21.48 -13.69
C PRO A 36 -2.69 20.31 -14.44
N SER A 37 -4.01 20.40 -14.58
CA SER A 37 -4.85 19.52 -15.38
C SER A 37 -4.25 19.37 -16.76
N SER A 38 -3.82 18.15 -17.10
CA SER A 38 -3.35 17.83 -18.44
C SER A 38 -4.54 17.92 -19.39
N GLN A 39 -4.50 18.91 -20.28
CA GLN A 39 -5.46 19.06 -21.36
C GLN A 39 -5.67 17.74 -22.11
N GLU A 40 -6.90 17.26 -22.11
CA GLU A 40 -7.36 16.19 -22.98
C GLU A 40 -7.27 16.66 -24.44
N ARG A 41 -6.51 15.93 -25.27
CA ARG A 41 -6.70 15.97 -26.72
C ARG A 41 -7.91 15.09 -27.06
N PRO A 42 -8.83 15.54 -27.93
CA PRO A 42 -9.97 14.72 -28.30
C PRO A 42 -9.48 13.55 -29.16
N ALA A 43 -9.70 12.32 -28.69
CA ALA A 43 -9.49 11.10 -29.45
C ALA A 43 -10.60 10.93 -30.51
N PRO A 44 -10.33 10.29 -31.65
CA PRO A 44 -11.33 10.12 -32.70
C PRO A 44 -12.47 9.23 -32.23
N HIS A 45 -13.70 9.66 -32.55
CA HIS A 45 -14.95 8.96 -32.27
C HIS A 45 -14.90 7.52 -32.80
N GLY A 46 -15.05 6.54 -31.90
CA GLY A 46 -15.24 5.13 -32.29
C GLY A 46 -14.62 4.09 -31.35
N ALA A 47 -13.85 4.47 -30.34
CA ALA A 47 -13.44 3.54 -29.30
C ALA A 47 -14.48 3.56 -28.17
N THR A 48 -15.28 2.50 -28.08
CA THR A 48 -15.95 2.14 -26.81
C THR A 48 -14.92 2.29 -25.69
N PRO A 49 -15.20 3.01 -24.58
CA PRO A 49 -14.31 2.98 -23.44
C PRO A 49 -14.32 1.54 -22.95
N GLN A 50 -13.29 0.79 -23.33
CA GLN A 50 -13.00 -0.50 -22.76
C GLN A 50 -12.83 -0.20 -21.29
N ARG A 51 -13.88 -0.52 -20.52
CA ARG A 51 -13.99 -0.36 -19.08
C ARG A 51 -12.84 -1.14 -18.48
N GLN A 52 -11.66 -0.50 -18.42
CA GLN A 52 -10.49 -1.02 -17.73
C GLN A 52 -10.95 -1.09 -16.29
N ARG A 53 -11.37 -2.28 -15.88
CA ARG A 53 -11.54 -2.58 -14.47
C ARG A 53 -10.19 -2.27 -13.83
N ARG A 54 -10.09 -1.09 -13.19
CA ARG A 54 -9.02 -0.79 -12.23
C ARG A 54 -9.16 -1.92 -11.20
N GLY A 55 -8.28 -2.89 -11.27
CA GLY A 55 -8.36 -4.14 -10.49
C GLY A 55 -7.26 -4.20 -9.45
N VAL A 56 -7.37 -5.18 -8.54
CA VAL A 56 -6.31 -5.48 -7.58
C VAL A 56 -5.12 -6.11 -8.31
N ARG A 57 -3.90 -5.67 -8.02
CA ARG A 57 -2.67 -6.22 -8.60
C ARG A 57 -1.63 -6.49 -7.52
N VAL A 58 -1.16 -7.74 -7.44
CA VAL A 58 -0.05 -8.13 -6.56
C VAL A 58 1.23 -8.23 -7.40
N CYS A 59 2.22 -7.39 -7.11
CA CYS A 59 3.46 -7.26 -7.87
C CYS A 59 4.67 -7.53 -6.98
N LYS A 60 5.61 -8.39 -7.42
CA LYS A 60 6.87 -8.61 -6.69
C LYS A 60 7.76 -7.37 -6.81
N VAL A 61 8.31 -6.91 -5.70
CA VAL A 61 9.26 -5.78 -5.66
C VAL A 61 10.64 -6.22 -5.16
N TYR A 62 10.71 -7.26 -4.32
CA TYR A 62 11.98 -7.83 -3.85
C TYR A 62 11.86 -9.36 -3.65
N PRO A 63 12.94 -10.13 -3.83
CA PRO A 63 14.16 -9.76 -4.54
C PRO A 63 13.89 -9.62 -6.05
N ILE A 64 14.69 -8.80 -6.73
CA ILE A 64 14.61 -8.64 -8.19
C ILE A 64 14.99 -9.97 -8.86
N GLU A 65 16.07 -10.58 -8.40
CA GLU A 65 16.57 -11.88 -8.87
C GLU A 65 15.93 -13.06 -8.11
N SER A 66 15.90 -14.23 -8.74
CA SER A 66 15.16 -15.42 -8.24
C SER A 66 15.97 -16.35 -7.36
N ASP A 67 17.26 -16.11 -7.20
CA ASP A 67 18.20 -17.14 -6.72
C ASP A 67 18.31 -17.17 -5.19
N LEU A 68 17.62 -16.26 -4.51
CA LEU A 68 17.52 -16.24 -3.06
C LEU A 68 16.52 -17.30 -2.57
N GLU A 69 17.00 -18.14 -1.66
CA GLU A 69 16.14 -19.05 -0.91
C GLU A 69 15.22 -18.24 0.00
N THR A 70 13.90 -18.37 -0.23
CA THR A 70 12.89 -17.56 0.45
C THR A 70 11.80 -18.46 1.04
N ASP A 71 11.32 -18.12 2.23
CA ASP A 71 10.33 -18.91 2.98
C ASP A 71 9.16 -18.08 3.52
N ILE A 72 9.21 -16.75 3.36
CA ILE A 72 8.15 -15.83 3.79
C ILE A 72 7.76 -14.93 2.62
N ASP A 73 6.45 -14.76 2.41
CA ASP A 73 5.89 -13.74 1.51
C ASP A 73 5.35 -12.58 2.35
N ILE A 74 5.83 -11.36 2.08
CA ILE A 74 5.29 -10.11 2.61
C ILE A 74 4.50 -9.43 1.51
N ILE A 75 3.26 -9.05 1.78
CA ILE A 75 2.39 -8.35 0.82
C ILE A 75 1.98 -7.02 1.44
N ALA A 76 2.55 -5.93 0.93
CA ALA A 76 2.26 -4.58 1.37
C ALA A 76 1.04 -4.02 0.63
N VAL A 77 -0.04 -3.73 1.35
CA VAL A 77 -1.26 -3.12 0.81
C VAL A 77 -1.28 -1.64 1.19
N HIS A 78 -1.48 -0.75 0.21
CA HIS A 78 -1.53 0.69 0.47
C HIS A 78 -2.91 1.15 0.97
N GLY A 79 -2.97 2.37 1.50
CA GLY A 79 -4.20 2.99 2.01
C GLY A 79 -5.03 3.69 0.95
N LEU A 80 -6.09 4.38 1.40
CA LEU A 80 -6.91 5.25 0.57
C LEU A 80 -6.11 6.44 0.02
N ASP A 81 -6.42 6.85 -1.20
CA ASP A 81 -5.82 7.97 -1.95
C ASP A 81 -4.31 7.86 -2.17
N THR A 82 -3.78 6.64 -2.11
CA THR A 82 -2.38 6.37 -2.39
C THR A 82 -2.23 5.21 -3.37
N ASN A 83 -1.01 4.96 -3.81
CA ASN A 83 -0.67 3.84 -4.67
C ASN A 83 0.78 3.38 -4.40
N SER A 84 1.16 2.25 -4.98
CA SER A 84 2.57 1.88 -5.13
C SER A 84 3.15 2.51 -6.40
N PRO A 85 4.44 2.91 -6.42
CA PRO A 85 5.42 2.75 -5.34
C PRO A 85 5.37 3.87 -4.28
N ASP A 86 4.69 4.99 -4.57
CA ASP A 86 4.83 6.26 -3.85
C ASP A 86 4.57 6.17 -2.34
N THR A 87 3.62 5.33 -1.92
CA THR A 87 3.28 5.10 -0.50
C THR A 87 4.50 4.67 0.33
N TRP A 88 5.44 3.98 -0.29
CA TRP A 88 6.56 3.31 0.38
C TRP A 88 7.89 4.04 0.22
N GLU A 89 7.89 5.25 -0.33
CA GLU A 89 9.10 6.05 -0.52
C GLU A 89 9.34 7.01 0.66
N ASP A 90 10.51 6.90 1.30
CA ASP A 90 11.02 7.96 2.17
C ASP A 90 11.53 9.11 1.29
N ARG A 91 10.81 10.24 1.34
CA ARG A 91 11.14 11.48 0.62
C ARG A 91 11.72 12.55 1.55
N SER A 92 12.56 12.16 2.51
CA SER A 92 13.26 13.07 3.41
C SER A 92 14.01 14.17 2.66
N LYS A 93 13.84 15.43 3.10
CA LYS A 93 14.44 16.60 2.44
C LYS A 93 15.97 16.48 2.34
N GLY A 94 16.50 16.78 1.15
CA GLY A 94 17.95 16.77 0.89
C GLY A 94 18.55 15.39 0.67
N LYS A 95 17.74 14.33 0.55
CA LYS A 95 18.18 12.98 0.17
C LYS A 95 17.41 12.50 -1.08
N PRO A 96 18.01 11.61 -1.90
CA PRO A 96 17.26 10.89 -2.92
C PRO A 96 16.12 10.07 -2.27
N PRO A 97 14.96 9.93 -2.93
CA PRO A 97 13.91 9.05 -2.45
C PRO A 97 14.41 7.61 -2.33
N VAL A 98 14.06 6.94 -1.23
CA VAL A 98 14.38 5.52 -1.01
C VAL A 98 13.09 4.74 -0.83
N ASN A 99 12.89 3.69 -1.63
CA ASN A 99 11.73 2.81 -1.46
C ASN A 99 12.02 1.77 -0.37
N TRP A 100 11.27 1.84 0.73
CA TRP A 100 11.49 1.04 1.92
C TRP A 100 11.32 -0.47 1.70
N LEU A 101 10.52 -0.86 0.70
CA LEU A 101 10.24 -2.26 0.37
C LEU A 101 11.24 -2.90 -0.60
N ALA A 102 11.98 -2.09 -1.35
CA ALA A 102 12.85 -2.56 -2.43
C ALA A 102 14.34 -2.28 -2.21
N ASP A 103 14.70 -1.26 -1.42
CA ASP A 103 16.08 -0.91 -1.15
C ASP A 103 16.75 -1.93 -0.21
N GLU A 104 17.95 -2.41 -0.56
CA GLU A 104 18.67 -3.45 0.18
C GLU A 104 19.03 -3.06 1.61
N GLY A 105 19.16 -1.76 1.92
CA GLY A 105 19.47 -1.26 3.26
C GLY A 105 18.24 -0.95 4.12
N MET A 106 17.04 -1.37 3.67
CA MET A 106 15.77 -1.12 4.35
C MET A 106 15.11 -2.44 4.77
N LEU A 107 13.81 -2.62 4.53
CA LEU A 107 13.08 -3.82 4.93
C LEU A 107 13.75 -5.12 4.45
N PRO A 108 14.25 -5.24 3.20
CA PRO A 108 15.03 -6.39 2.77
C PRO A 108 16.17 -6.83 3.70
N GLN A 109 16.88 -5.88 4.34
CA GLN A 109 17.96 -6.18 5.28
C GLN A 109 17.46 -6.89 6.54
N GLU A 110 16.30 -6.45 7.04
CA GLU A 110 15.70 -6.96 8.27
C GLU A 110 15.01 -8.32 8.07
N VAL A 111 14.59 -8.62 6.82
CA VAL A 111 13.92 -9.87 6.45
C VAL A 111 14.56 -10.52 5.21
N PRO A 112 15.82 -11.00 5.31
CA PRO A 112 16.62 -11.40 4.15
C PRO A 112 16.11 -12.64 3.40
N ARG A 113 15.19 -13.42 4.00
CA ARG A 113 14.56 -14.60 3.38
C ARG A 113 13.12 -14.32 2.91
N ALA A 114 12.68 -13.06 2.94
CA ALA A 114 11.36 -12.69 2.47
C ALA A 114 11.34 -12.33 0.98
N ARG A 115 10.26 -12.72 0.31
CA ARG A 115 9.81 -12.08 -0.94
C ARG A 115 8.84 -10.99 -0.59
N ILE A 116 9.04 -9.81 -1.13
CA ILE A 116 8.22 -8.65 -0.84
C ILE A 116 7.43 -8.30 -2.10
N PHE A 117 6.13 -8.16 -1.91
CA PHE A 117 5.16 -7.80 -2.93
C PHE A 117 4.42 -6.53 -2.50
N THR A 118 4.00 -5.73 -3.48
CA THR A 118 3.00 -4.69 -3.28
C THR A 118 1.65 -5.17 -3.81
N CYS A 119 0.58 -4.63 -3.24
CA CYS A 119 -0.78 -4.86 -3.68
C CYS A 119 -1.45 -3.52 -3.97
N ASP A 120 -1.59 -3.17 -5.25
CA ASP A 120 -2.35 -2.00 -5.67
C ASP A 120 -3.83 -2.34 -5.79
N TRP A 121 -4.68 -1.43 -5.34
CA TRP A 121 -6.13 -1.51 -5.51
C TRP A 121 -6.72 -0.12 -5.82
N PRO A 122 -7.94 -0.03 -6.37
CA PRO A 122 -8.57 1.24 -6.70
C PRO A 122 -8.97 1.98 -5.43
N ALA A 123 -8.06 2.80 -4.92
CA ALA A 123 -8.17 3.43 -3.61
C ALA A 123 -8.52 4.92 -3.67
N ASP A 124 -8.91 5.44 -4.84
CA ASP A 124 -9.30 6.84 -5.02
C ASP A 124 -10.40 7.22 -4.02
N LEU A 125 -10.17 8.27 -3.21
CA LEU A 125 -11.16 8.73 -2.22
C LEU A 125 -12.42 9.31 -2.86
N PHE A 126 -12.23 9.98 -4.00
CA PHE A 126 -13.30 10.58 -4.78
C PHE A 126 -13.40 9.83 -6.10
N GLN A 127 -14.45 9.03 -6.22
CA GLN A 127 -14.75 8.30 -7.44
C GLN A 127 -15.72 9.09 -8.28
N ASP A 128 -15.56 8.99 -9.60
CA ASP A 128 -16.57 9.47 -10.54
C ASP A 128 -17.89 8.72 -10.26
N PRO A 129 -19.02 9.40 -10.06
CA PRO A 129 -20.31 8.75 -9.79
C PRO A 129 -20.75 7.79 -10.90
N ASP A 130 -20.23 7.94 -12.12
CA ASP A 130 -20.50 7.05 -13.25
C ASP A 130 -19.64 5.77 -13.24
N VAL A 131 -18.66 5.69 -12.33
CA VAL A 131 -17.82 4.51 -12.11
C VAL A 131 -18.38 3.69 -10.96
N GLU A 132 -18.86 2.49 -11.29
CA GLU A 132 -19.26 1.50 -10.27
C GLU A 132 -18.06 1.16 -9.38
N GLU A 133 -18.20 1.47 -8.08
CA GLU A 133 -17.22 1.12 -7.06
C GLU A 133 -17.09 -0.40 -6.96
N ASN A 134 -15.85 -0.87 -6.86
CA ASN A 134 -15.62 -2.28 -6.57
C ASN A 134 -16.05 -2.58 -5.14
N ARG A 135 -17.04 -3.45 -4.99
CA ARG A 135 -17.44 -3.92 -3.67
C ARG A 135 -16.28 -4.64 -2.97
N ILE A 136 -16.24 -4.56 -1.64
CA ILE A 136 -15.20 -5.18 -0.81
C ILE A 136 -15.04 -6.68 -1.10
N ASP A 137 -16.13 -7.40 -1.38
CA ASP A 137 -16.08 -8.82 -1.73
C ASP A 137 -15.36 -9.09 -3.06
N GLU A 138 -15.55 -8.24 -4.07
CA GLU A 138 -14.82 -8.37 -5.34
C GLU A 138 -13.35 -8.00 -5.16
N LEU A 139 -13.04 -6.96 -4.37
CA LEU A 139 -11.64 -6.62 -4.06
C LEU A 139 -10.95 -7.77 -3.31
N ALA A 140 -11.61 -8.40 -2.33
CA ALA A 140 -11.07 -9.54 -1.61
C ALA A 140 -10.87 -10.76 -2.54
N ARG A 141 -11.81 -11.01 -3.45
CA ARG A 141 -11.69 -12.08 -4.46
C ARG A 141 -10.50 -11.85 -5.38
N LEU A 142 -10.34 -10.63 -5.89
CA LEU A 142 -9.23 -10.25 -6.77
C LEU A 142 -7.89 -10.28 -6.04
N LEU A 143 -7.84 -9.88 -4.77
CA LEU A 143 -6.66 -10.04 -3.92
C LEU A 143 -6.28 -11.52 -3.79
N LEU A 144 -7.24 -12.39 -3.44
CA LEU A 144 -6.99 -13.82 -3.33
C LEU A 144 -6.48 -14.41 -4.65
N GLU A 145 -7.08 -14.03 -5.78
CA GLU A 145 -6.64 -14.45 -7.12
C GLU A 145 -5.19 -14.01 -7.40
N GLY A 146 -4.86 -12.75 -7.13
CA GLY A 146 -3.50 -12.23 -7.24
C GLY A 146 -2.53 -12.94 -6.29
N ILE A 147 -2.99 -13.36 -5.11
CA ILE A 147 -2.18 -14.08 -4.14
C ILE A 147 -1.83 -15.49 -4.64
N LEU A 148 -2.83 -16.22 -5.14
CA LEU A 148 -2.67 -17.58 -5.62
C LEU A 148 -1.90 -17.63 -6.95
N GLY A 149 -1.98 -16.58 -7.76
CA GLY A 149 -1.28 -16.46 -9.05
C GLY A 149 0.21 -16.11 -8.93
N ARG A 150 0.74 -15.87 -7.72
CA ARG A 150 2.16 -15.56 -7.54
C ARG A 150 3.05 -16.75 -7.87
N PRO A 151 4.31 -16.52 -8.32
CA PRO A 151 5.31 -17.57 -8.38
C PRO A 151 5.46 -18.25 -7.01
N GLN A 152 5.45 -19.57 -6.96
CA GLN A 152 5.71 -20.29 -5.71
C GLN A 152 7.20 -20.17 -5.36
N ALA A 153 7.52 -20.16 -4.07
CA ALA A 153 8.91 -20.31 -3.65
C ALA A 153 9.39 -21.68 -4.16
N THR A 154 10.62 -21.74 -4.67
CA THR A 154 11.15 -23.00 -5.18
C THR A 154 11.30 -23.96 -4.01
N ASP A 155 10.38 -24.91 -3.88
CA ASP A 155 10.32 -25.89 -2.81
C ASP A 155 11.43 -26.95 -3.00
N LYS A 156 12.69 -26.52 -2.84
CA LYS A 156 13.87 -27.38 -3.03
C LYS A 156 14.19 -28.23 -1.80
N GLN A 157 13.36 -28.22 -0.76
CA GLN A 157 13.73 -28.74 0.56
C GLN A 157 12.90 -29.91 1.11
N LEU A 158 12.25 -30.70 0.24
CA LEU A 158 11.64 -31.99 0.64
C LEU A 158 12.24 -33.22 -0.07
N ARG A 159 13.45 -33.10 -0.64
CA ARG A 159 14.19 -34.24 -1.20
C ARG A 159 15.57 -34.34 -0.59
N ASN A 160 15.65 -34.85 0.63
CA ASN A 160 16.82 -35.53 1.18
C ASN A 160 16.35 -36.80 1.88
#